data_AF-A0A022PVL0-F1
#
_entry.id   AF-A0A022PVL0-F1
#
_cell.length_a   1.000
_cell.length_b   1.000
_cell.length_c   1.000
_cell.angle_alpha   90.00
_cell.angle_beta   90.00
_cell.angle_gamma   90.00
#
_symmetry.space_group_name_H-M   'P 1'
#
loop_
_entity.id
_entity.type
_entity.pdbx_description
1 polymer ?
#
loop_
_entity_poly.entity_id
_entity_poly.type
_entity_poly.pdbx_seq_one_letter_code
_entity_poly.pdbx_strand_id
1 'polypeptide(L)'
;LKTFNTQFEDLHQRQCQWTVPDTELRESLKLAVGEVLLPAYRSFIKRFGALVESGKNPQKYIRFTPEDLEHMLGEFFEGKTVNEPKR
;
A
#
# COMPACT_ATOMS: atom_id res chain seq x y z
N LEU A 1 10.09 2.60 -9.19
CA LEU A 1 9.08 3.36 -8.41
C LEU A 1 7.79 3.62 -9.18
N LYS A 2 7.79 4.24 -10.37
CA LYS A 2 6.52 4.43 -11.12
C LYS A 2 5.70 3.15 -11.32
N THR A 3 6.33 2.07 -11.78
CA THR A 3 5.67 0.77 -11.96
C THR A 3 5.10 0.23 -10.65
N PHE A 4 5.85 0.35 -9.55
CA PHE A 4 5.37 -0.04 -8.22
C PHE A 4 4.15 0.78 -7.83
N ASN A 5 4.20 2.11 -8.00
CA ASN A 5 3.10 2.99 -7.64
C ASN A 5 1.81 2.61 -8.39
N THR A 6 1.89 2.43 -9.71
CA THR A 6 0.74 2.02 -10.53
C THR A 6 0.22 0.64 -10.13
N GLN A 7 1.10 -0.35 -9.99
CA GLN A 7 0.66 -1.72 -9.64
C GLN A 7 0.05 -1.79 -8.24
N PHE A 8 0.61 -1.06 -7.28
CA PHE A 8 0.08 -1.01 -5.92
C PHE A 8 -1.27 -0.30 -5.86
N GLU A 9 -1.44 0.84 -6.54
CA GLU A 9 -2.74 1.53 -6.62
C GLU A 9 -3.83 0.66 -7.25
N ASP A 10 -3.52 0.02 -8.38
CA ASP A 10 -4.47 -0.87 -9.06
C ASP A 10 -4.81 -2.10 -8.21
N LEU A 11 -3.86 -2.61 -7.44
CA LEU A 11 -4.11 -3.71 -6.50
C LEU A 11 -4.98 -3.25 -5.33
N HIS A 12 -4.62 -2.13 -4.72
CA HIS A 12 -5.35 -1.55 -3.59
C HIS A 12 -6.81 -1.28 -3.95
N GLN A 13 -7.06 -0.60 -5.08
CA GLN A 13 -8.42 -0.34 -5.54
C GLN A 13 -9.25 -1.62 -5.71
N ARG A 14 -8.64 -2.71 -6.21
CA ARG A 14 -9.34 -4.00 -6.38
C ARG A 14 -9.56 -4.71 -5.05
N GLN A 15 -8.54 -4.78 -4.19
CA GLN A 15 -8.60 -5.55 -2.95
C GLN A 15 -9.46 -4.89 -1.85
N CYS A 16 -9.60 -3.56 -1.86
CA CYS A 16 -10.55 -2.88 -0.95
C CYS A 16 -12.02 -3.17 -1.29
N GLN A 17 -12.33 -3.50 -2.55
CA GLN A 17 -13.68 -3.88 -2.99
C GLN A 17 -14.04 -5.33 -2.68
N TRP A 18 -13.04 -6.18 -2.43
CA TRP A 18 -13.28 -7.55 -2.01
C TRP A 18 -13.72 -7.57 -0.55
N THR A 19 -14.49 -8.59 -0.18
CA THR A 19 -14.95 -8.79 1.19
C THR A 19 -14.50 -10.15 1.68
N VAL A 20 -13.81 -10.18 2.82
CA VAL A 20 -13.57 -11.40 3.59
C VAL A 20 -14.42 -11.30 4.86
N PRO A 21 -15.53 -12.05 4.98
CA PRO A 21 -16.47 -11.93 6.11
C PRO A 21 -15.89 -12.37 7.45
N ASP A 22 -14.96 -13.33 7.41
CA ASP A 22 -14.28 -13.81 8.60
C ASP A 22 -13.20 -12.81 9.03
N THR A 23 -13.41 -12.17 10.18
CA THR A 23 -12.52 -11.12 10.68
C THR A 23 -11.12 -11.63 10.97
N GLU A 24 -10.98 -12.84 11.53
CA GLU A 24 -9.67 -13.39 11.90
C GLU A 24 -8.86 -13.72 10.64
N LEU A 25 -9.50 -14.36 9.66
CA LEU A 25 -8.89 -14.62 8.35
C LEU A 25 -8.52 -13.32 7.65
N ARG A 26 -9.39 -12.31 7.68
CA ARG A 26 -9.13 -11.00 7.06
C ARG A 26 -7.91 -10.34 7.67
N GLU A 27 -7.83 -10.25 9.00
CA GLU A 27 -6.68 -9.65 9.67
C GLU A 27 -5.40 -10.47 9.45
N SER A 28 -5.49 -11.80 9.46
CA SER A 28 -4.37 -12.68 9.13
C SER A 28 -3.83 -12.44 7.71
N LEU A 29 -4.72 -12.27 6.73
CA LEU A 29 -4.33 -11.96 5.35
C LEU A 29 -3.65 -10.59 5.24
N LYS A 30 -4.20 -9.55 5.90
CA LYS A 30 -3.58 -8.22 5.93
C LYS A 30 -2.18 -8.27 6.52
N LEU A 31 -2.01 -8.98 7.65
CA LEU A 31 -0.71 -9.17 8.30
C LEU A 31 0.27 -9.91 7.38
N ALA A 32 -0.15 -11.03 6.78
CA ALA A 32 0.70 -11.80 5.88
C ALA A 32 1.19 -10.98 4.67
N VAL A 33 0.34 -10.13 4.10
CA VAL A 33 0.76 -9.21 3.03
C VAL A 33 1.72 -8.14 3.57
N GLY A 34 1.42 -7.55 4.72
CA GLY A 34 2.24 -6.53 5.37
C GLY A 34 3.65 -7.02 5.74
N GLU A 35 3.77 -8.23 6.27
CA GLU A 35 5.02 -8.88 6.64
C GLU A 35 5.96 -9.09 5.44
N VAL A 36 5.42 -9.23 4.23
CA VAL A 36 6.21 -9.35 3.01
C VAL A 36 6.50 -7.97 2.40
N LEU A 37 5.47 -7.13 2.25
CA LEU A 37 5.58 -5.87 1.52
C LEU A 37 6.38 -4.81 2.29
N LEU A 38 6.07 -4.60 3.58
CA LEU A 38 6.63 -3.48 4.36
C LEU A 38 8.15 -3.62 4.56
N PRO A 39 8.70 -4.78 4.94
CA PRO A 39 10.16 -4.93 5.05
C PRO A 39 10.88 -4.72 3.72
N ALA A 40 10.31 -5.23 2.62
CA ALA A 40 10.88 -5.05 1.28
C ALA A 40 10.88 -3.58 0.85
N TYR A 41 9.77 -2.87 1.06
CA TYR A 41 9.65 -1.45 0.71
C TYR A 41 10.53 -0.55 1.59
N ARG A 42 10.53 -0.77 2.91
CA ARG A 42 11.42 -0.04 3.85
C ARG A 42 12.89 -0.23 3.46
N SER A 43 13.30 -1.45 3.12
CA SER A 43 14.66 -1.74 2.66
C SER A 43 14.99 -1.03 1.35
N PHE A 44 14.05 -0.98 0.41
CA PHE A 44 14.20 -0.27 -0.85
C PHE A 44 14.39 1.24 -0.63
N ILE A 45 13.52 1.87 0.18
CA ILE A 45 13.59 3.30 0.47
C ILE A 45 14.86 3.65 1.23
N LYS A 46 15.27 2.84 2.22
CA LYS A 46 16.55 3.05 2.93
C LYS A 46 17.75 3.05 1.98
N ARG A 47 17.74 2.18 0.96
CA ARG A 47 18.86 2.03 0.01
C ARG A 47 18.86 3.06 -1.11
N PHE A 48 17.67 3.42 -1.62
CA PHE A 48 17.53 4.22 -2.85
C PHE A 48 16.83 5.56 -2.63
N GLY A 49 16.30 5.84 -1.44
CA GLY A 49 15.53 7.04 -1.12
C GLY A 49 16.29 8.32 -1.40
N ALA A 50 17.50 8.47 -0.84
CA ALA A 50 18.34 9.65 -1.07
C ALA A 50 18.68 9.90 -2.55
N LEU A 51 18.85 8.82 -3.34
CA LEU A 51 19.11 8.91 -4.78
C LEU A 51 17.88 9.43 -5.55
N VAL A 52 16.69 9.03 -5.11
CA VAL A 52 15.42 9.47 -5.70
C VAL A 52 15.09 10.89 -5.27
N GLU A 53 15.33 11.25 -4.01
CA GLU A 53 15.15 12.59 -3.43
C GLU A 53 16.05 13.64 -4.10
N SER A 54 17.29 13.27 -4.40
CA SER A 54 18.26 14.14 -5.07
C SER A 54 18.02 14.29 -6.58
N GLY A 55 17.01 13.60 -7.13
CA GLY A 55 16.66 13.66 -8.54
C GLY A 55 15.85 14.92 -8.92
N LYS A 56 15.71 15.17 -10.23
CA LYS A 56 15.01 16.38 -10.75
C LYS A 56 13.51 16.48 -10.39
N ASN A 57 12.88 15.42 -9.86
CA ASN A 57 11.45 15.37 -9.52
C ASN A 57 11.14 14.23 -8.53
N PRO A 58 11.51 14.35 -7.25
CA PRO A 58 11.43 13.25 -6.27
C PRO A 58 10.00 12.82 -5.95
N GLN A 59 9.06 13.79 -5.91
CA GLN A 59 7.62 13.59 -5.72
C GLN A 59 6.98 12.72 -6.82
N LYS A 60 7.60 12.60 -8.00
CA LYS A 60 7.14 11.72 -9.08
C LYS A 60 7.40 10.24 -8.81
N TYR A 61 8.24 9.93 -7.83
CA TYR A 61 8.76 8.59 -7.60
C TYR A 61 8.43 8.09 -6.20
N ILE A 62 8.66 8.88 -5.14
CA ILE A 62 8.26 8.51 -3.78
C ILE A 62 6.84 9.03 -3.55
N ARG A 63 5.85 8.19 -3.86
CA ARG A 63 4.42 8.52 -3.71
C ARG A 63 3.82 8.03 -2.39
N PHE A 64 4.43 7.00 -1.81
CA PHE A 64 3.96 6.37 -0.58
C PHE A 64 5.11 6.28 0.42
N THR A 65 4.86 6.72 1.64
CA THR A 65 5.68 6.35 2.79
C THR A 65 5.38 4.91 3.21
N PRO A 66 6.28 4.23 3.94
CA PRO A 66 5.97 2.93 4.52
C PRO A 66 4.69 2.94 5.38
N GLU A 67 4.45 4.04 6.09
CA GLU A 67 3.27 4.26 6.93
C GLU A 67 2.00 4.42 6.09
N ASP A 68 2.07 5.09 4.93
CA ASP A 68 0.96 5.15 3.97
C ASP A 68 0.59 3.75 3.47
N LEU A 69 1.60 2.93 3.13
CA LEU A 69 1.36 1.56 2.65
C LEU A 69 0.72 0.69 3.74
N GLU A 70 1.17 0.82 4.99
CA GLU A 70 0.58 0.10 6.12
C GLU A 70 -0.89 0.49 6.34
N HIS A 71 -1.20 1.78 6.31
CA HIS A 71 -2.57 2.27 6.39
C HIS A 71 -3.44 1.72 5.25
N MET A 72 -2.95 1.81 4.01
CA MET A 72 -3.63 1.32 2.82
C MET A 72 -3.87 -0.21 2.85
N LEU A 73 -2.92 -0.99 3.36
CA LEU A 73 -3.13 -2.44 3.58
C LEU A 73 -4.24 -2.72 4.60
N GLY A 74 -4.39 -1.85 5.62
CA GLY A 74 -5.46 -1.95 6.61
C GLY A 74 -6.87 -1.87 6.02
N GLU A 75 -7.02 -1.28 4.82
CA GLU A 75 -8.30 -1.14 4.12
C GLU A 75 -8.67 -2.37 3.28
N PHE A 76 -7.76 -3.34 3.12
CA PHE A 76 -7.98 -4.52 2.28
C PHE A 76 -9.12 -5.40 2.80
N PHE A 77 -9.87 -5.95 1.86
CA PHE A 77 -10.91 -6.97 2.12
C PHE A 77 -12.07 -6.49 3.00
N GLU A 78 -12.23 -5.19 3.19
CA GLU A 78 -13.32 -4.56 3.95
C GLU A 78 -14.62 -4.42 3.14
N GLY A 79 -14.57 -4.62 1.82
CA GLY A 79 -15.71 -4.41 0.93
C GLY A 79 -16.11 -2.94 0.76
N LYS A 80 -15.20 -1.99 1.09
CA LYS A 80 -15.47 -0.56 0.97
C LYS A 80 -15.41 -0.16 -0.49
N THR A 81 -16.49 0.42 -1.00
CA THR A 81 -16.42 1.16 -2.25
C THR A 81 -15.66 2.47 -1.98
N VAL A 82 -14.66 2.79 -2.80
CA VAL A 82 -13.83 4.02 -2.67
C VAL A 82 -14.66 5.33 -2.74
N ASN A 83 -15.98 5.22 -2.91
CA ASN A 83 -16.92 6.32 -3.12
C ASN A 83 -17.94 6.53 -1.98
N GLU A 84 -17.84 5.89 -0.81
CA GLU A 84 -18.74 6.24 0.30
C GLU A 84 -18.23 7.47 1.07
N PRO A 85 -18.93 8.62 1.01
CA PRO A 85 -18.61 9.75 1.88
C PRO A 85 -18.89 9.34 3.32
N LYS A 86 -17.91 9.53 4.21
CA LYS A 86 -18.04 9.37 5.66
C LYS A 86 -19.34 10.05 6.13
N ARG A 87 -20.31 9.26 6.58
CA ARG A 87 -21.50 9.73 7.30
C ARG A 87 -21.15 10.00 8.76
#